data_AF-A0A5E4GJB7-F1
#
_entry.id   AF-A0A5E4GJB7-F1
#
_cell.length_a   1.000
_cell.length_b   1.000
_cell.length_c   1.000
_cell.angle_alpha   90.00
_cell.angle_beta   90.00
_cell.angle_gamma   90.00
#
_symmetry.space_group_name_H-M   'P 1'
#
loop_
_entity.id
_entity.type
_entity.pdbx_description
1 polymer ?
#
loop_
_entity_poly.entity_id
_entity_poly.type
_entity_poly.pdbx_seq_one_letter_code
_entity_poly.pdbx_strand_id
1 'polypeptide(L)'
;DKITGSVLLKGLCRAGLYPIPFSLPQSTLQQASFFHKNHFCYLGQQVNTSLWHKRLGHPSNTITSALLRQSQISFSLDDSKL
;
A
#
# COMPACT_ATOMS: atom_id res chain seq x y z
N ASP A 1 9.40 7.22 -30.79
CA ASP A 1 9.89 7.04 -32.15
C ASP A 1 10.93 8.11 -32.38
N LYS A 2 12.13 7.76 -32.85
CA LYS A 2 13.21 8.73 -33.04
C LYS A 2 12.92 9.67 -34.23
N ILE A 3 12.04 9.25 -35.14
CA ILE A 3 11.71 9.97 -36.37
C ILE A 3 10.48 10.87 -36.17
N THR A 4 9.40 10.35 -35.58
CA THR A 4 8.14 11.10 -35.34
C THR A 4 8.03 11.69 -33.94
N GLY A 5 8.95 11.38 -33.02
CA GLY A 5 8.87 11.81 -31.63
C GLY A 5 7.71 11.19 -30.84
N SER A 6 6.95 10.28 -31.44
CA SER A 6 5.78 9.67 -30.83
C SER A 6 6.15 8.79 -29.63
N VAL A 7 5.30 8.80 -28.61
CA VAL A 7 5.46 7.93 -27.44
C VAL A 7 5.21 6.49 -27.88
N LEU A 8 6.25 5.64 -27.84
CA LEU A 8 6.15 4.23 -28.23
C LEU A 8 5.46 3.38 -27.17
N LEU A 9 5.67 3.73 -25.90
CA LEU A 9 5.12 3.02 -24.76
C LEU A 9 4.73 4.03 -23.69
N LYS A 10 3.45 4.04 -23.33
CA LYS A 10 2.94 4.83 -22.21
C LYS A 10 2.74 3.90 -21.02
N GLY A 11 3.36 4.23 -19.89
CA GLY A 11 3.12 3.49 -18.64
C GLY A 11 1.67 3.60 -18.17
N LEU A 12 1.27 2.75 -17.22
CA LEU A 12 -0.10 2.72 -16.67
C LEU A 12 -0.44 3.97 -15.84
N CYS A 13 0.55 4.77 -15.45
CA CYS A 13 0.34 5.99 -14.69
C CYS A 13 -0.38 7.06 -15.53
N ARG A 14 -1.27 7.80 -14.89
CA ARG A 14 -2.01 8.92 -15.46
C ARG A 14 -1.72 10.15 -14.60
N ALA A 15 -1.09 11.18 -15.20
CA ALA A 15 -0.70 12.41 -14.51
C ALA A 15 0.13 12.18 -13.23
N GLY A 16 1.06 11.22 -13.26
CA GLY A 16 1.90 10.88 -12.10
C GLY A 16 1.23 10.00 -11.04
N LEU A 17 -0.05 9.66 -11.21
CA LEU A 17 -0.79 8.79 -10.29
C LEU A 17 -1.00 7.42 -10.93
N TYR A 18 -0.83 6.36 -10.13
CA TYR A 18 -1.31 5.03 -10.52
C TYR A 18 -2.82 4.97 -10.25
N PRO A 19 -3.64 4.58 -11.25
CA PRO A 19 -5.07 4.47 -11.05
C PRO A 19 -5.35 3.44 -9.97
N ILE A 20 -5.98 3.87 -8.88
CA ILE A 20 -6.41 2.99 -7.79
C ILE A 20 -7.70 2.31 -8.26
N PRO A 21 -7.73 0.97 -8.37
CA PRO A 21 -8.87 0.25 -8.94
C PRO A 21 -10.05 0.27 -7.98
N PHE A 22 -10.90 1.30 -8.05
CA PHE A 22 -12.19 1.29 -7.34
C PHE A 22 -13.28 0.52 -8.11
N SER A 23 -13.12 0.30 -9.42
CA SER A 23 -14.12 -0.37 -10.26
C SER A 23 -13.55 -0.98 -11.56
N LEU A 24 -12.33 -1.53 -11.53
CA LEU A 24 -11.72 -2.11 -12.72
C LEU A 24 -12.24 -3.53 -12.98
N PRO A 25 -12.61 -3.89 -14.22
CA PRO A 25 -12.93 -5.27 -14.59
C PRO A 25 -11.77 -6.20 -14.25
N GLN A 26 -12.07 -7.38 -13.69
CA GLN A 26 -11.13 -8.40 -13.24
C GLN A 26 -10.01 -8.72 -14.27
N SER A 27 -10.31 -8.60 -15.57
CA SER A 27 -9.37 -8.84 -16.67
C SER A 27 -8.17 -7.90 -16.69
N THR A 28 -8.30 -6.66 -16.20
CA THR A 28 -7.20 -5.68 -16.20
C THR A 28 -6.25 -5.87 -15.01
N LEU A 29 -6.69 -6.56 -13.95
CA LEU A 29 -5.89 -6.82 -12.74
C LEU A 29 -4.98 -8.05 -12.85
N GLN A 30 -5.23 -8.93 -13.84
CA GLN A 30 -4.47 -10.17 -14.06
C GLN A 30 -2.97 -9.93 -14.26
N GLN A 31 -2.60 -8.78 -14.85
CA GLN A 31 -1.20 -8.47 -15.14
C GLN A 31 -0.41 -7.96 -13.92
N ALA A 32 -1.10 -7.44 -12.90
CA ALA A 32 -0.49 -7.05 -11.62
C ALA A 32 -0.46 -8.21 -10.60
N SER A 33 -1.37 -9.18 -10.72
CA SER A 33 -1.46 -10.34 -9.81
C SER A 33 -0.40 -11.42 -10.03
N PHE A 34 0.36 -11.37 -11.13
CA PHE A 34 1.40 -12.39 -11.39
C PHE A 34 2.63 -12.22 -10.49
N PHE A 35 2.87 -11.01 -9.95
CA PHE A 35 4.05 -10.76 -9.13
C PHE A 35 3.85 -11.02 -7.63
N HIS A 36 2.62 -10.96 -7.11
CA HIS A 36 2.36 -11.31 -5.71
C HIS A 36 0.87 -11.62 -5.48
N LYS A 37 0.57 -12.83 -5.00
CA LYS A 37 -0.80 -13.28 -4.65
C LYS A 37 -1.45 -12.51 -3.47
N ASN A 38 -0.77 -11.53 -2.87
CA ASN A 38 -1.20 -10.86 -1.63
C ASN A 38 -0.88 -9.35 -1.64
N HIS A 39 -1.17 -8.63 -2.73
CA HIS A 39 -1.14 -7.17 -2.69
C HIS A 39 -2.44 -6.63 -2.10
N PHE A 40 -2.52 -6.60 -0.77
CA PHE A 40 -3.57 -5.89 -0.06
C PHE A 40 -3.25 -4.40 -0.04
N CYS A 41 -3.96 -3.61 -0.85
CA CYS A 41 -4.04 -2.17 -0.63
C CYS A 41 -5.09 -1.93 0.46
N TYR A 42 -4.65 -1.86 1.71
CA TYR A 42 -5.51 -1.50 2.84
C TYR A 42 -5.81 0.00 2.82
N LEU A 43 -6.48 0.49 1.78
CA LEU A 43 -7.07 1.82 1.82
C LEU A 43 -8.24 1.77 2.81
N GLY A 44 -8.04 2.36 3.98
CA GLY A 44 -9.08 2.53 5.00
C GLY A 44 -9.21 1.40 6.03
N GLN A 45 -8.34 0.38 6.03
CA GLN A 45 -8.32 -0.53 7.18
C GLN A 45 -7.41 0.00 8.30
N GLN A 46 -7.95 -0.01 9.52
CA GLN A 46 -7.20 0.32 10.74
C GLN A 46 -6.04 -0.65 10.90
N VAL A 47 -4.83 -0.09 10.99
CA VAL A 47 -3.59 -0.85 11.06
C VAL A 47 -3.30 -1.22 12.51
N ASN A 48 -2.89 -2.47 12.74
CA ASN A 48 -2.51 -2.95 14.06
C ASN A 48 -1.10 -2.50 14.47
N THR A 49 -0.85 -2.50 15.78
CA THR A 49 0.45 -2.14 16.36
C THR A 49 1.62 -2.95 15.81
N SER A 50 1.45 -4.26 15.60
CA SER A 50 2.49 -5.14 15.07
C SER A 50 2.87 -4.81 13.64
N LEU A 51 1.92 -4.38 12.79
CA LEU A 51 2.23 -3.98 11.44
C LEU A 51 2.95 -2.62 11.41
N TRP A 52 2.58 -1.69 12.30
CA TRP A 52 3.35 -0.45 12.49
C TRP A 52 4.78 -0.73 12.94
N HIS A 53 4.95 -1.63 13.92
CA HIS A 53 6.27 -2.06 14.38
C HIS A 53 7.13 -2.63 13.23
N LYS A 54 6.55 -3.47 12.36
CA LYS A 54 7.24 -3.99 11.16
C LYS A 54 7.58 -2.88 10.16
N ARG A 55 6.62 -1.99 9.86
CA ARG A 55 6.80 -0.89 8.89
C ARG A 55 7.85 0.12 9.30
N LEU A 56 8.01 0.36 10.60
CA LEU A 56 8.98 1.30 11.15
C LEU A 56 10.39 0.69 11.31
N GLY A 57 10.60 -0.56 10.87
CA GLY A 57 11.91 -1.22 10.96
C GLY A 57 12.21 -1.82 12.33
N HIS A 58 11.21 -2.38 13.00
CA HIS A 58 11.33 -3.03 14.30
C HIS A 58 11.87 -2.16 15.46
N PRO A 59 11.36 -0.93 15.66
CA PRO A 59 11.74 -0.12 16.82
C PRO A 59 11.15 -0.71 18.11
N SER A 60 11.69 -0.35 19.28
CA SER A 60 11.14 -0.83 20.56
C SER A 60 9.64 -0.54 20.71
N ASN A 61 8.92 -1.39 21.45
CA ASN A 61 7.47 -1.26 21.67
C ASN A 61 7.10 0.08 22.31
N THR A 62 7.96 0.62 23.18
CA THR A 62 7.83 1.95 23.79
C THR A 62 7.87 3.07 22.76
N ILE A 63 8.79 2.99 21.79
CA ILE A 63 8.91 3.97 20.70
C ILE A 63 7.73 3.85 19.74
N THR A 64 7.35 2.63 19.36
CA THR A 64 6.18 2.39 18.48
C THR A 64 4.91 2.99 19.11
N SER A 65 4.65 2.70 20.38
CA SER A 65 3.48 3.24 21.09
C SER A 65 3.51 4.75 21.27
N ALA A 66 4.68 5.35 21.54
CA ALA A 66 4.84 6.80 21.60
C ALA A 66 4.52 7.46 20.25
N LEU A 67 5.08 6.93 19.15
CA LEU A 67 4.82 7.43 17.80
C LEU A 67 3.35 7.30 17.39
N LEU A 68 2.71 6.17 17.71
CA LEU A 68 1.30 5.95 17.43
C LEU A 68 0.38 6.86 18.24
N ARG A 69 0.75 7.20 19.48
CA ARG A 69 0.01 8.18 20.29
C ARG A 69 0.18 9.61 19.81
N GLN A 70 1.38 9.94 19.31
CA GLN A 70 1.67 11.28 18.79
C GLN A 70 1.05 11.49 17.40
N SER A 71 0.93 10.44 16.61
CA SER A 71 0.25 10.50 15.32
C SER A 71 -1.26 10.48 15.51
N GLN A 72 -1.98 11.42 14.89
CA GLN A 72 -3.45 11.48 14.91
C GLN A 72 -4.07 10.43 13.97
N ILE A 73 -3.58 9.20 14.03
CA ILE A 73 -4.02 8.09 13.19
C ILE A 73 -4.80 7.08 14.04
N SER A 74 -5.85 6.51 13.44
CA SER A 74 -6.57 5.40 14.07
C SER A 74 -5.74 4.13 13.92
N PHE A 75 -5.40 3.46 15.03
CA PHE A 75 -4.70 2.19 15.05
C PHE A 75 -5.38 1.23 16.04
N SER A 76 -5.25 -0.08 15.81
CA SER A 76 -5.76 -1.11 16.72
C SER A 76 -4.62 -1.75 17.51
N LEU A 77 -4.90 -2.15 18.74
CA LEU A 77 -3.99 -3.01 19.51
C LEU A 77 -4.12 -4.44 18.98
N ASP A 78 -3.01 -5.17 18.92
CA ASP A 78 -3.06 -6.58 18.58
C ASP A 78 -3.82 -7.35 19.67
N ASP A 79 -4.91 -8.00 19.26
CA ASP A 79 -5.64 -8.89 20.13
C ASP A 79 -4.77 -10.14 20.33
N SER A 80 -4.14 -10.23 21.50
CA SER A 80 -3.30 -11.36 21.85
C SER A 80 -4.24 -12.51 22.15
N LYS A 81 -4.61 -13.29 21.12
CA LYS A 81 -5.24 -14.59 21.33
C LYS A 81 -4.25 -15.45 22.13
N LEU A 82 -4.52 -15.58 23.43
CA LEU A 82 -3.93 -16.54 24.35
C LEU A 82 -4.07 -17.96 23.79
#